data_AF-A0A7S1IZJ5-F1
#
_entry.id   AF-A0A7S1IZJ5-F1
#
_cell.length_a   1.000
_cell.length_b   1.000
_cell.length_c   1.000
_cell.angle_alpha   90.00
_cell.angle_beta   90.00
_cell.angle_gamma   90.00
#
_symmetry.space_group_name_H-M   'P 1'
#
loop_
_entity.id
_entity.type
_entity.pdbx_description
1 polymer ?
#
loop_
_entity_poly.entity_id
_entity_poly.type
_entity_poly.pdbx_seq_one_letter_code
_entity_poly.pdbx_strand_id
1 'polypeptide(L)'
;TAEEPLAQCPPLTAPRWERLKLPPFTKHLYTEADAVKALSEQEVDQFRQRKGIQCYGQSVPKPCPTIADLSCLPEALFKQLMQEIGDLEPVQSQVWPAALSGRDVVTFGAPEAAATLSYVIPAIHHINAQPRLKPGDGPIVLILCPTKERALAIQKECTAYGHSTGVKNAVIIGGVAKGPQLRDLAKGVEIVIGTPGRTADLLYNGATHLQQCTLAIVDEADSCIDLGYSEHVQAMLNCIRPDRQTQMFAQDWTPAGQELCE
;
A
#
# COMPACT_ATOMS: atom_id res chain seq x y z
N THR A 1 0.64 -18.28 27.58
CA THR A 1 -0.01 -17.08 27.00
C THR A 1 -0.96 -17.59 25.94
N ALA A 2 -2.26 -17.51 26.21
CA ALA A 2 -3.27 -18.11 25.33
C ALA A 2 -3.39 -17.27 24.06
N GLU A 3 -3.04 -17.86 22.91
CA GLU A 3 -3.48 -17.37 21.61
C GLU A 3 -5.01 -17.40 21.61
N GLU A 4 -5.64 -16.23 21.46
CA GLU A 4 -7.07 -16.20 21.12
C GLU A 4 -7.24 -16.97 19.81
N PRO A 5 -8.15 -17.96 19.73
CA PRO A 5 -8.43 -18.62 18.46
C PRO A 5 -8.83 -17.55 17.44
N LEU A 6 -8.30 -17.64 16.21
CA LEU A 6 -8.70 -16.77 15.10
C LEU A 6 -10.23 -16.70 15.10
N ALA A 7 -10.78 -15.53 15.45
CA ALA A 7 -12.22 -15.34 15.43
C ALA A 7 -12.71 -15.66 14.02
N GLN A 8 -13.81 -16.40 13.91
CA GLN A 8 -14.46 -16.65 12.62
C GLN A 8 -14.58 -15.32 11.87
N CYS A 9 -14.14 -15.29 10.61
CA CYS A 9 -14.19 -14.07 9.82
C CYS A 9 -15.64 -13.57 9.82
N PRO A 10 -15.92 -12.34 10.29
CA PRO A 10 -17.26 -11.80 10.19
C PRO A 10 -17.63 -11.74 8.70
N PRO A 11 -18.90 -12.01 8.33
CA PRO A 11 -19.30 -12.05 6.93
C PRO A 11 -19.31 -10.63 6.34
N LEU A 12 -18.15 -10.19 5.85
CA LEU A 12 -18.03 -8.97 5.06
C LEU A 12 -18.69 -9.22 3.70
N THR A 13 -19.75 -8.46 3.43
CA THR A 13 -20.45 -8.54 2.16
C THR A 13 -19.91 -7.47 1.22
N ALA A 14 -19.32 -7.89 0.11
CA ALA A 14 -18.87 -6.98 -0.94
C ALA A 14 -20.06 -6.12 -1.43
N PRO A 15 -19.88 -4.79 -1.58
CA PRO A 15 -20.87 -3.96 -2.24
C PRO A 15 -21.13 -4.45 -3.67
N ARG A 16 -22.37 -4.31 -4.15
CA ARG A 16 -22.69 -4.57 -5.56
C ARG A 16 -22.15 -3.44 -6.43
N TRP A 17 -20.86 -3.49 -6.75
CA TRP A 17 -20.12 -2.42 -7.44
C TRP A 17 -20.75 -1.98 -8.76
N GLU A 18 -21.32 -2.92 -9.51
CA GLU A 18 -22.04 -2.67 -10.78
C GLU A 18 -23.21 -1.69 -10.64
N ARG A 19 -23.76 -1.55 -9.42
CA ARG A 19 -24.91 -0.68 -9.12
C ARG A 19 -24.50 0.68 -8.57
N LEU A 20 -23.22 0.87 -8.26
CA LEU A 20 -22.69 2.10 -7.66
C LEU A 20 -22.03 2.95 -8.74
N LYS A 21 -22.33 4.25 -8.74
CA LYS A 21 -21.60 5.20 -9.58
C LYS A 21 -20.27 5.53 -8.92
N LEU A 22 -19.21 4.87 -9.39
CA LEU A 22 -17.85 5.09 -8.91
C LEU A 22 -17.31 6.43 -9.43
N PRO A 23 -16.85 7.35 -8.55
CA PRO A 23 -16.16 8.54 -9.00
C PRO A 23 -14.83 8.15 -9.66
N PRO A 24 -14.44 8.79 -10.78
CA PRO A 24 -13.12 8.58 -11.36
C PRO A 24 -12.06 9.07 -10.37
N PHE A 25 -10.89 8.44 -10.40
CA PHE A 25 -9.75 8.78 -9.56
C PHE A 25 -8.47 8.72 -10.40
N THR A 26 -7.45 9.47 -10.01
CA THR A 26 -6.20 9.54 -10.77
C THR A 26 -5.28 8.40 -10.35
N LYS A 27 -4.93 7.50 -11.26
CA LYS A 27 -4.02 6.35 -11.01
C LYS A 27 -2.62 6.53 -11.59
N HIS A 28 -2.51 7.23 -12.72
CA HIS A 28 -1.25 7.47 -13.43
C HIS A 28 -0.63 8.78 -12.99
N LEU A 29 0.29 8.70 -12.04
CA LEU A 29 0.98 9.85 -11.44
C LEU A 29 2.46 9.91 -11.84
N TYR A 30 2.99 8.81 -12.38
CA TYR A 30 4.36 8.75 -12.84
C TYR A 30 4.56 9.58 -14.10
N THR A 31 5.49 10.53 -14.02
CA THR A 31 6.07 11.21 -15.18
C THR A 31 7.54 10.83 -15.25
N GLU A 32 7.91 10.06 -16.26
CA GLU A 32 9.29 9.62 -16.45
C GLU A 32 10.20 10.84 -16.71
N ALA A 33 11.28 10.95 -15.93
CA ALA A 33 12.27 12.00 -16.11
C ALA A 33 13.03 11.81 -17.43
N ASP A 34 13.49 12.91 -18.03
CA ASP A 34 14.15 12.86 -19.34
C ASP A 34 15.46 12.04 -19.30
N ALA A 35 16.16 12.04 -18.17
CA ALA A 35 17.33 11.19 -17.95
C ALA A 35 16.98 9.69 -18.03
N VAL A 36 15.84 9.29 -17.46
CA VAL A 36 15.35 7.89 -17.49
C VAL A 36 14.82 7.53 -18.88
N LYS A 37 14.11 8.44 -19.54
CA LYS A 37 13.68 8.25 -20.95
C LYS A 37 14.85 8.01 -21.88
N ALA A 38 15.97 8.70 -21.66
CA ALA A 38 17.17 8.58 -22.48
C ALA A 38 17.91 7.24 -22.32
N LEU A 39 17.66 6.49 -21.25
CA LEU A 39 18.28 5.17 -21.03
C LEU A 39 17.87 4.19 -22.14
N SER A 40 18.83 3.56 -22.78
CA SER A 40 18.62 2.44 -23.68
C SER A 40 18.16 1.19 -22.91
N GLU A 41 17.55 0.23 -23.62
CA GLU A 41 17.15 -1.06 -23.04
C GLU A 41 18.37 -1.79 -22.43
N GLN A 42 19.52 -1.72 -23.10
CA GLN A 42 20.75 -2.33 -22.60
C GLN A 42 21.24 -1.71 -21.28
N GLU A 43 21.15 -0.38 -21.13
CA GLU A 43 21.52 0.29 -19.88
C GLU A 43 20.55 -0.06 -18.74
N VAL A 44 19.26 -0.17 -19.04
CA VAL A 44 18.23 -0.60 -18.09
C VAL A 44 18.50 -2.02 -17.60
N ASP A 45 18.79 -2.95 -18.51
CA ASP A 45 19.07 -4.35 -18.18
C ASP A 45 20.36 -4.49 -17.37
N GLN A 46 21.41 -3.73 -17.73
CA GLN A 46 22.63 -3.67 -16.94
C GLN A 46 22.40 -3.11 -15.54
N PHE A 47 21.55 -2.08 -15.39
CA PHE A 47 21.19 -1.54 -14.08
C PHE A 47 20.48 -2.60 -13.24
N ARG A 48 19.47 -3.26 -13.81
CA ARG A 48 18.71 -4.34 -13.13
C ARG A 48 19.63 -5.48 -12.71
N GLN A 49 20.51 -5.94 -13.61
CA GLN A 49 21.47 -6.99 -13.32
C GLN A 49 22.42 -6.60 -12.18
N ARG A 50 22.98 -5.39 -12.22
CA ARG A 50 23.88 -4.87 -11.18
C ARG A 50 23.23 -4.76 -9.81
N LYS A 51 21.94 -4.38 -9.76
CA LYS A 51 21.17 -4.20 -8.53
C LYS A 51 20.44 -5.48 -8.09
N GLY A 52 20.57 -6.59 -8.84
CA GLY A 52 19.90 -7.86 -8.53
C GLY A 52 18.38 -7.83 -8.72
N ILE A 53 17.87 -6.92 -9.58
CA ILE A 53 16.44 -6.74 -9.82
C ILE A 53 15.99 -7.69 -10.92
N GLN A 54 14.94 -8.46 -10.64
CA GLN A 54 14.24 -9.27 -11.64
C GLN A 54 12.82 -8.75 -11.78
N CYS A 55 12.36 -8.61 -13.02
CA CYS A 55 11.04 -8.09 -13.34
C CYS A 55 10.28 -9.08 -14.22
N TYR A 56 9.01 -9.29 -13.90
CA TYR A 56 8.10 -10.11 -14.68
C TYR A 56 6.84 -9.30 -15.00
N GLY A 57 6.29 -9.47 -16.21
CA GLY A 57 5.09 -8.77 -16.66
C GLY A 57 5.30 -7.95 -17.95
N GLN A 58 4.23 -7.32 -18.42
CA GLN A 58 4.22 -6.59 -19.68
C GLN A 58 4.55 -5.11 -19.48
N SER A 59 5.38 -4.50 -20.33
CA SER A 59 5.67 -3.05 -20.33
C SER A 59 6.15 -2.51 -18.97
N VAL A 60 7.00 -3.27 -18.26
CA VAL A 60 7.53 -2.86 -16.95
C VAL A 60 8.28 -1.53 -17.08
N PRO A 61 7.93 -0.48 -16.31
CA PRO A 61 8.61 0.82 -16.38
C PRO A 61 10.11 0.69 -16.12
N LYS A 62 10.89 1.59 -16.71
CA LYS A 62 12.33 1.66 -16.44
C LYS A 62 12.57 1.95 -14.95
N PRO A 63 13.61 1.36 -14.34
CA PRO A 63 13.97 1.68 -12.98
C PRO A 63 14.46 3.12 -12.90
N CYS A 64 14.16 3.75 -11.78
CA CYS A 64 14.59 5.09 -11.39
C CYS A 64 15.96 5.00 -10.71
N PRO A 65 17.06 5.48 -11.32
CA PRO A 65 18.39 5.31 -10.73
C PRO A 65 18.57 6.11 -9.44
N THR A 66 18.01 7.32 -9.36
CA THR A 66 18.17 8.24 -8.23
C THR A 66 16.83 8.84 -7.79
N ILE A 67 16.79 9.45 -6.60
CA ILE A 67 15.62 10.20 -6.13
C ILE A 67 15.33 11.40 -7.04
N ALA A 68 16.37 12.04 -7.60
CA ALA A 68 16.23 13.21 -8.47
C ALA A 68 15.39 12.93 -9.73
N ASP A 69 15.33 11.68 -10.15
CA ASP A 69 14.53 11.21 -11.29
C ASP A 69 13.02 11.09 -10.95
N LEU A 70 12.61 11.34 -9.70
CA LEU A 70 11.23 11.32 -9.20
C LEU A 70 10.64 12.73 -9.02
N SER A 71 10.90 13.62 -9.98
CA SER A 71 10.39 15.00 -9.95
C SER A 71 8.86 15.12 -9.98
N CYS A 72 8.15 14.01 -10.24
CA CYS A 72 6.69 13.92 -10.14
C CYS A 72 6.15 13.97 -8.70
N LEU A 73 6.99 13.72 -7.68
CA LEU A 73 6.57 13.74 -6.29
C LEU A 73 6.22 15.16 -5.81
N PRO A 74 5.35 15.31 -4.79
CA PRO A 74 5.05 16.61 -4.19
C PRO A 74 6.33 17.24 -3.63
N GLU A 75 6.53 18.54 -3.84
CA GLU A 75 7.79 19.24 -3.51
C GLU A 75 8.25 19.01 -2.06
N ALA A 76 7.32 19.05 -1.09
CA ALA A 76 7.62 18.81 0.32
C ALA A 76 8.15 17.39 0.57
N LEU A 77 7.51 16.38 -0.03
CA LEU A 77 7.91 14.98 0.09
C LEU A 77 9.24 14.74 -0.62
N PHE A 78 9.42 15.27 -1.82
CA PHE A 78 10.66 15.18 -2.59
C PHE A 78 11.86 15.76 -1.81
N LYS A 79 11.70 16.95 -1.22
CA LYS A 79 12.75 17.58 -0.40
C LYS A 79 13.09 16.75 0.82
N GLN A 80 12.09 16.18 1.50
CA GLN A 80 12.31 15.32 2.65
C GLN A 80 13.10 14.06 2.27
N LEU A 81 12.72 13.40 1.17
CA LEU A 81 13.43 12.21 0.67
C LEU A 81 14.87 12.51 0.30
N MET A 82 15.13 13.63 -0.39
CA MET A 82 16.50 14.04 -0.74
C MET A 82 17.40 14.33 0.47
N GLN A 83 16.81 14.60 1.64
CA GLN A 83 17.56 14.86 2.88
C GLN A 83 17.78 13.60 3.72
N GLU A 84 16.82 12.68 3.72
CA GLU A 84 16.80 11.51 4.60
C GLU A 84 17.30 10.23 3.92
N ILE A 85 17.03 10.08 2.61
CA ILE A 85 17.42 8.91 1.84
C ILE A 85 18.65 9.27 1.01
N GLY A 86 19.70 8.46 1.15
CA GLY A 86 20.88 8.52 0.29
C GLY A 86 20.62 7.84 -1.04
N ASP A 87 21.24 6.69 -1.24
CA ASP A 87 21.03 5.88 -2.44
C ASP A 87 19.74 5.07 -2.36
N LEU A 88 19.09 4.88 -3.51
CA LEU A 88 17.92 4.02 -3.60
C LEU A 88 18.28 2.54 -3.47
N GLU A 89 17.49 1.88 -2.63
CA GLU A 89 17.45 0.43 -2.56
C GLU A 89 16.90 -0.14 -3.88
N PRO A 90 17.38 -1.31 -4.32
CA PRO A 90 16.97 -1.92 -5.60
C PRO A 90 15.45 -1.97 -5.79
N VAL A 91 14.72 -2.32 -4.73
CA VAL A 91 13.26 -2.38 -4.73
C VAL A 91 12.63 -1.01 -4.98
N GLN A 92 13.12 0.06 -4.35
CA GLN A 92 12.58 1.42 -4.51
C GLN A 92 12.76 1.92 -5.94
N SER A 93 13.95 1.71 -6.52
CA SER A 93 14.26 2.09 -7.90
C SER A 93 13.27 1.51 -8.91
N GLN A 94 12.83 0.26 -8.73
CA GLN A 94 11.94 -0.40 -9.70
C GLN A 94 10.46 -0.28 -9.33
N VAL A 95 10.12 -0.36 -8.04
CA VAL A 95 8.73 -0.35 -7.56
C VAL A 95 8.13 1.04 -7.63
N TRP A 96 8.86 2.12 -7.31
CA TRP A 96 8.27 3.46 -7.34
C TRP A 96 7.73 3.85 -8.72
N PRO A 97 8.48 3.72 -9.84
CA PRO A 97 7.91 3.94 -11.18
C PRO A 97 6.67 3.09 -11.47
N ALA A 98 6.68 1.81 -11.08
CA ALA A 98 5.55 0.90 -11.31
C ALA A 98 4.31 1.29 -10.49
N ALA A 99 4.49 1.56 -9.20
CA ALA A 99 3.46 1.98 -8.27
C ALA A 99 2.86 3.34 -8.66
N LEU A 100 3.70 4.34 -8.97
CA LEU A 100 3.27 5.67 -9.41
C LEU A 100 2.60 5.63 -10.78
N SER A 101 2.91 4.64 -11.62
CA SER A 101 2.22 4.40 -12.89
C SER A 101 0.83 3.78 -12.70
N GLY A 102 0.39 3.55 -11.46
CA GLY A 102 -0.93 3.00 -11.18
C GLY A 102 -1.05 1.51 -11.48
N ARG A 103 0.07 0.80 -11.56
CA ARG A 103 0.06 -0.64 -11.84
C ARG A 103 -0.12 -1.43 -10.57
N ASP A 104 -0.73 -2.60 -10.71
CA ASP A 104 -0.68 -3.59 -9.64
C ASP A 104 0.72 -4.20 -9.62
N VAL A 105 1.26 -4.38 -8.41
CA VAL A 105 2.67 -4.76 -8.21
C VAL A 105 2.76 -5.85 -7.16
N VAL A 106 3.49 -6.91 -7.47
CA VAL A 106 3.91 -7.92 -6.50
C VAL A 106 5.43 -7.80 -6.35
N THR A 107 5.90 -7.71 -5.12
CA THR A 107 7.31 -7.61 -4.76
C THR A 107 7.65 -8.70 -3.75
N PHE A 108 8.76 -9.40 -3.96
CA PHE A 108 9.26 -10.41 -3.03
C PHE A 108 10.78 -10.33 -2.85
N GLY A 109 11.29 -10.79 -1.72
CA GLY A 109 12.72 -10.84 -1.41
C GLY A 109 13.39 -9.47 -1.17
N ALA A 110 12.60 -8.45 -0.81
CA ALA A 110 13.12 -7.12 -0.52
C ALA A 110 13.33 -6.91 0.99
N PRO A 111 14.38 -6.16 1.41
CA PRO A 111 14.53 -5.77 2.81
C PRO A 111 13.28 -5.03 3.30
N GLU A 112 12.78 -5.42 4.48
CA GLU A 112 11.51 -4.93 5.02
C GLU A 112 11.39 -3.40 5.07
N ALA A 113 12.41 -2.70 5.54
CA ALA A 113 12.39 -1.24 5.63
C ALA A 113 12.34 -0.58 4.24
N ALA A 114 13.04 -1.14 3.26
CA ALA A 114 13.03 -0.67 1.89
C ALA A 114 11.69 -0.93 1.20
N ALA A 115 11.09 -2.10 1.46
CA ALA A 115 9.76 -2.46 1.01
C ALA A 115 8.71 -1.49 1.55
N THR A 116 8.76 -1.13 2.83
CA THR A 116 7.84 -0.16 3.44
C THR A 116 7.82 1.17 2.69
N LEU A 117 8.99 1.78 2.47
CA LEU A 117 9.07 3.04 1.73
C LEU A 117 8.70 2.89 0.25
N SER A 118 8.83 1.69 -0.31
CA SER A 118 8.44 1.41 -1.70
C SER A 118 6.94 1.57 -1.94
N TYR A 119 6.09 1.34 -0.93
CA TYR A 119 4.65 1.56 -1.03
C TYR A 119 4.15 2.81 -0.29
N VAL A 120 4.79 3.23 0.81
CA VAL A 120 4.35 4.42 1.59
C VAL A 120 4.49 5.69 0.78
N ILE A 121 5.60 5.88 0.06
CA ILE A 121 5.86 7.11 -0.70
C ILE A 121 4.86 7.25 -1.87
N PRO A 122 4.66 6.23 -2.74
CA PRO A 122 3.60 6.29 -3.74
C PRO A 122 2.20 6.43 -3.15
N ALA A 123 1.91 5.81 -2.00
CA ALA A 123 0.60 5.92 -1.35
C ALA A 123 0.29 7.37 -0.91
N ILE A 124 1.27 8.08 -0.33
CA ILE A 124 1.12 9.50 0.04
C ILE A 124 0.86 10.35 -1.21
N HIS A 125 1.64 10.16 -2.27
CA HIS A 125 1.42 10.89 -3.52
C HIS A 125 0.06 10.58 -4.13
N HIS A 126 -0.35 9.31 -4.11
CA HIS A 126 -1.65 8.84 -4.56
C HIS A 126 -2.79 9.57 -3.85
N ILE A 127 -2.72 9.68 -2.52
CA ILE A 127 -3.69 10.41 -1.71
C ILE A 127 -3.73 11.89 -2.08
N ASN A 128 -2.56 12.54 -2.25
CA ASN A 128 -2.51 13.95 -2.60
C ASN A 128 -3.10 14.27 -3.98
N ALA A 129 -3.16 13.28 -4.87
CA ALA A 129 -3.78 13.41 -6.19
C ALA A 129 -5.31 13.15 -6.18
N GLN A 130 -5.89 12.77 -5.04
CA GLN A 130 -7.34 12.55 -4.90
C GLN A 130 -8.05 13.75 -4.24
N PRO A 131 -9.39 13.85 -4.41
CA PRO A 131 -10.19 14.76 -3.60
C PRO A 131 -10.00 14.50 -2.10
N ARG A 132 -9.99 15.58 -1.30
CA ARG A 132 -9.95 15.48 0.16
C ARG A 132 -11.16 14.71 0.69
N LEU A 133 -10.95 13.95 1.76
CA LEU A 133 -12.00 13.24 2.46
C LEU A 133 -13.08 14.20 2.96
N LYS A 134 -14.34 13.78 2.82
CA LYS A 134 -15.50 14.42 3.45
C LYS A 134 -15.81 13.71 4.77
N PRO A 135 -16.52 14.38 5.70
CA PRO A 135 -16.99 13.72 6.91
C PRO A 135 -17.79 12.45 6.60
N GLY A 136 -17.41 11.33 7.21
CA GLY A 136 -18.02 10.02 6.98
C GLY A 136 -17.39 9.19 5.86
N ASP A 137 -16.46 9.76 5.06
CA ASP A 137 -15.71 8.97 4.08
C ASP A 137 -14.75 7.99 4.78
N GLY A 138 -14.58 6.84 4.16
CA GLY A 138 -13.55 5.87 4.52
C GLY A 138 -12.18 6.21 3.94
N PRO A 139 -11.15 5.39 4.23
CA PRO A 139 -9.79 5.65 3.77
C PRO A 139 -9.65 5.54 2.25
N ILE A 140 -8.66 6.27 1.72
CA ILE A 140 -8.21 6.16 0.32
C ILE A 140 -7.26 4.98 0.16
N VAL A 141 -6.44 4.72 1.19
CA VAL A 141 -5.44 3.66 1.22
C VAL A 141 -5.69 2.71 2.39
N LEU A 142 -5.73 1.42 2.10
CA LEU A 142 -5.73 0.35 3.10
C LEU A 142 -4.39 -0.39 3.05
N ILE A 143 -3.72 -0.51 4.19
CA ILE A 143 -2.50 -1.31 4.37
C ILE A 143 -2.80 -2.42 5.37
N LEU A 144 -2.67 -3.68 4.93
CA LEU A 144 -2.83 -4.86 5.76
C LEU A 144 -1.47 -5.48 6.05
N CYS A 145 -1.25 -5.89 7.30
CA CYS A 145 -0.03 -6.58 7.73
C CYS A 145 -0.35 -7.59 8.83
N PRO A 146 0.48 -8.64 9.02
CA PRO A 146 0.13 -9.79 9.87
C PRO A 146 0.15 -9.48 11.37
N THR A 147 1.06 -8.60 11.83
CA THR A 147 1.32 -8.38 13.25
C THR A 147 1.07 -6.94 13.69
N LYS A 148 0.92 -6.72 14.99
CA LYS A 148 0.68 -5.39 15.57
C LYS A 148 1.95 -4.54 15.52
N GLU A 149 3.08 -5.18 15.77
CA GLU A 149 4.42 -4.62 15.75
C GLU A 149 4.71 -4.08 14.35
N ARG A 150 4.39 -4.87 13.32
CA ARG A 150 4.49 -4.45 11.92
C ARG A 150 3.59 -3.25 11.62
N ALA A 151 2.33 -3.30 12.04
CA ALA A 151 1.39 -2.19 11.83
C ALA A 151 1.89 -0.87 12.43
N LEU A 152 2.47 -0.92 13.64
CA LEU A 152 3.03 0.25 14.32
C LEU A 152 4.31 0.76 13.64
N ALA A 153 5.16 -0.13 13.11
CA ALA A 153 6.33 0.25 12.34
C ALA A 153 5.94 0.99 11.05
N ILE A 154 4.97 0.46 10.30
CA ILE A 154 4.43 1.11 9.10
C ILE A 154 3.80 2.45 9.46
N GLN A 155 3.05 2.52 10.56
CA GLN A 155 2.44 3.77 11.03
C GLN A 155 3.46 4.87 11.28
N LYS A 156 4.62 4.51 11.85
CA LYS A 156 5.72 5.45 12.09
C LYS A 156 6.20 6.08 10.77
N GLU A 157 6.43 5.26 9.75
CA GLU A 157 6.85 5.73 8.43
C GLU A 157 5.75 6.58 7.75
N CYS A 158 4.50 6.12 7.76
CA CYS A 158 3.36 6.89 7.23
C CYS A 158 3.20 8.24 7.94
N THR A 159 3.47 8.32 9.24
CA THR A 159 3.41 9.57 10.00
C THR A 159 4.58 10.49 9.66
N ALA A 160 5.79 9.94 9.56
CA ALA A 160 6.99 10.71 9.23
C ALA A 160 6.91 11.36 7.83
N TYR A 161 6.51 10.59 6.82
CA TYR A 161 6.42 11.09 5.43
C TYR A 161 5.07 11.75 5.10
N GLY A 162 4.00 11.41 5.82
CA GLY A 162 2.68 12.00 5.61
C GLY A 162 2.50 13.38 6.25
N HIS A 163 3.30 13.72 7.27
CA HIS A 163 3.17 14.99 7.99
C HIS A 163 3.34 16.21 7.09
N SER A 164 4.35 16.19 6.21
CA SER A 164 4.69 17.29 5.31
C SER A 164 3.63 17.54 4.22
N THR A 165 2.75 16.56 3.98
CA THR A 165 1.68 16.60 2.96
C THR A 165 0.28 16.62 3.58
N GLY A 166 0.16 16.64 4.91
CA GLY A 166 -1.11 16.70 5.63
C GLY A 166 -1.92 15.40 5.62
N VAL A 167 -1.29 14.28 5.26
CA VAL A 167 -1.93 12.95 5.24
C VAL A 167 -2.06 12.41 6.66
N LYS A 168 -3.25 11.96 7.03
CA LYS A 168 -3.54 11.34 8.33
C LYS A 168 -3.64 9.83 8.17
N ASN A 169 -3.26 9.13 9.24
CA ASN A 169 -3.36 7.68 9.30
C ASN A 169 -3.98 7.24 10.64
N ALA A 170 -4.52 6.03 10.67
CA ALA A 170 -4.88 5.33 11.90
C ALA A 170 -4.39 3.88 11.88
N VAL A 171 -4.03 3.36 13.06
CA VAL A 171 -3.63 1.97 13.26
C VAL A 171 -4.77 1.16 13.89
N ILE A 172 -5.14 0.05 13.25
CA ILE A 172 -6.30 -0.78 13.57
C ILE A 172 -5.83 -2.19 13.94
N ILE A 173 -5.63 -2.42 15.23
CA ILE A 173 -4.99 -3.65 15.75
C ILE A 173 -5.76 -4.27 16.92
N GLY A 174 -5.73 -5.61 17.01
CA GLY A 174 -6.33 -6.39 18.09
C GLY A 174 -5.67 -6.20 19.46
N GLY A 175 -6.31 -6.68 20.53
CA GLY A 175 -5.75 -6.67 21.90
C GLY A 175 -5.56 -5.29 22.55
N VAL A 176 -6.00 -4.20 21.90
CA VAL A 176 -6.13 -2.88 22.52
C VAL A 176 -7.58 -2.40 22.41
N ALA A 177 -7.94 -1.41 23.23
CA ALA A 177 -9.30 -0.87 23.29
C ALA A 177 -9.77 -0.35 21.91
N LYS A 178 -11.01 -0.68 21.53
CA LYS A 178 -11.60 -0.22 20.26
C LYS A 178 -11.87 1.30 20.25
N GLY A 179 -12.17 1.90 21.41
CA GLY A 179 -12.59 3.29 21.53
C GLY A 179 -11.69 4.33 20.83
N PRO A 180 -10.36 4.34 21.07
CA PRO A 180 -9.44 5.22 20.34
C PRO A 180 -9.48 5.01 18.81
N GLN A 181 -9.43 3.76 18.35
CA GLN A 181 -9.48 3.40 16.93
C GLN A 181 -10.78 3.89 16.27
N LEU A 182 -11.93 3.70 16.94
CA LEU A 182 -13.23 4.20 16.48
C LEU A 182 -13.24 5.73 16.36
N ARG A 183 -12.64 6.44 17.31
CA ARG A 183 -12.55 7.91 17.25
C ARG A 183 -11.68 8.39 16.10
N ASP A 184 -10.57 7.71 15.82
CA ASP A 184 -9.69 8.10 14.73
C ASP A 184 -10.33 7.83 13.36
N LEU A 185 -11.01 6.69 13.20
CA LEU A 185 -11.82 6.42 12.01
C LEU A 185 -12.95 7.46 11.83
N ALA A 186 -13.65 7.82 12.91
CA ALA A 186 -14.73 8.81 12.85
C ALA A 186 -14.26 10.22 12.48
N LYS A 187 -12.99 10.58 12.75
CA LYS A 187 -12.40 11.85 12.33
C LYS A 187 -12.11 11.90 10.82
N GLY A 188 -12.08 10.75 10.15
CA GLY A 188 -11.61 10.61 8.78
C GLY A 188 -10.08 10.57 8.72
N VAL A 189 -9.56 9.49 8.13
CA VAL A 189 -8.12 9.26 7.91
C VAL A 189 -7.92 8.76 6.48
N GLU A 190 -6.89 9.26 5.80
CA GLU A 190 -6.61 8.87 4.42
C GLU A 190 -5.98 7.48 4.32
N ILE A 191 -5.21 7.07 5.34
CA ILE A 191 -4.59 5.75 5.44
C ILE A 191 -5.14 4.98 6.65
N VAL A 192 -5.59 3.75 6.43
CA VAL A 192 -5.81 2.76 7.50
C VAL A 192 -4.73 1.69 7.40
N ILE A 193 -4.05 1.45 8.52
CA ILE A 193 -3.02 0.41 8.67
C ILE A 193 -3.56 -0.57 9.70
N GLY A 194 -3.65 -1.85 9.41
CA GLY A 194 -4.26 -2.75 10.38
C GLY A 194 -3.97 -4.22 10.19
N THR A 195 -4.16 -4.95 11.28
CA THR A 195 -4.17 -6.41 11.22
C THR A 195 -5.52 -6.90 10.69
N PRO A 196 -5.56 -7.97 9.88
CA PRO A 196 -6.77 -8.38 9.18
C PRO A 196 -7.98 -8.60 10.09
N GLY A 197 -7.81 -9.31 11.21
CA GLY A 197 -8.93 -9.64 12.11
C GLY A 197 -9.62 -8.41 12.71
N ARG A 198 -8.86 -7.44 13.27
CA ARG A 198 -9.47 -6.22 13.85
C ARG A 198 -10.07 -5.33 12.76
N THR A 199 -9.41 -5.23 11.61
CA THR A 199 -9.88 -4.40 10.50
C THR A 199 -11.22 -4.93 9.96
N ALA A 200 -11.32 -6.25 9.77
CA ALA A 200 -12.56 -6.90 9.37
C ALA A 200 -13.69 -6.69 10.39
N ASP A 201 -13.41 -6.83 11.68
CA ASP A 201 -14.38 -6.55 12.76
C ASP A 201 -14.90 -5.11 12.73
N LEU A 202 -14.03 -4.11 12.54
CA LEU A 202 -14.46 -2.71 12.47
C LEU A 202 -15.24 -2.39 11.18
N LEU A 203 -14.88 -3.01 10.06
CA LEU A 203 -15.65 -2.91 8.82
C LEU A 203 -17.04 -3.54 8.96
N TYR A 204 -17.12 -4.74 9.54
CA TYR A 204 -18.38 -5.45 9.76
C TYR A 204 -19.34 -4.67 10.66
N ASN A 205 -18.82 -4.06 11.73
CA ASN A 205 -19.61 -3.24 12.65
C ASN A 205 -19.93 -1.83 12.10
N GLY A 206 -19.55 -1.52 10.86
CA GLY A 206 -19.83 -0.23 10.23
C GLY A 206 -19.08 0.95 10.84
N ALA A 207 -17.96 0.72 11.54
CA ALA A 207 -17.14 1.80 12.07
C ALA A 207 -16.41 2.59 10.97
N THR A 208 -16.16 1.94 9.83
CA THR A 208 -15.66 2.54 8.60
C THR A 208 -16.11 1.70 7.39
N HIS A 209 -15.77 2.12 6.18
CA HIS A 209 -16.06 1.39 4.94
C HIS A 209 -14.98 1.64 3.89
N LEU A 210 -14.87 0.77 2.88
CA LEU A 210 -13.80 0.87 1.87
C LEU A 210 -14.25 1.46 0.52
N GLN A 211 -15.37 2.18 0.48
CA GLN A 211 -15.92 2.73 -0.77
C GLN A 211 -15.02 3.76 -1.48
N GLN A 212 -14.22 4.53 -0.72
CA GLN A 212 -13.24 5.49 -1.27
C GLN A 212 -11.84 4.87 -1.45
N CYS A 213 -11.65 3.62 -1.04
CA CYS A 213 -10.36 2.97 -1.11
C CYS A 213 -10.01 2.71 -2.58
N THR A 214 -8.89 3.26 -3.03
CA THR A 214 -8.41 3.20 -4.41
C THR A 214 -7.03 2.57 -4.52
N LEU A 215 -6.34 2.37 -3.38
CA LEU A 215 -5.08 1.66 -3.28
C LEU A 215 -5.13 0.71 -2.07
N ALA A 216 -4.92 -0.58 -2.33
CA ALA A 216 -4.80 -1.62 -1.32
C ALA A 216 -3.37 -2.15 -1.30
N ILE A 217 -2.80 -2.29 -0.12
CA ILE A 217 -1.45 -2.80 0.10
C ILE A 217 -1.53 -3.97 1.08
N VAL A 218 -0.91 -5.09 0.73
CA VAL A 218 -0.73 -6.25 1.62
C VAL A 218 0.76 -6.42 1.85
N ASP A 219 1.21 -6.15 3.07
CA ASP A 219 2.60 -6.29 3.49
C ASP A 219 2.79 -7.59 4.27
N GLU A 220 3.93 -8.25 4.08
CA GLU A 220 4.20 -9.62 4.58
C GLU A 220 3.07 -10.60 4.22
N ALA A 221 2.69 -10.62 2.94
CA ALA A 221 1.54 -11.37 2.44
C ALA A 221 1.67 -12.90 2.67
N ASP A 222 2.87 -13.44 2.54
CA ASP A 222 3.25 -14.80 2.93
C ASP A 222 2.93 -15.07 4.40
N SER A 223 3.34 -14.18 5.30
CA SER A 223 3.03 -14.30 6.73
C SER A 223 1.53 -14.14 7.03
N CYS A 224 0.80 -13.30 6.28
CA CYS A 224 -0.65 -13.24 6.39
C CYS A 224 -1.30 -14.59 6.04
N ILE A 225 -0.78 -15.29 5.04
CA ILE A 225 -1.27 -16.63 4.66
C ILE A 225 -0.93 -17.65 5.74
N ASP A 226 0.31 -17.68 6.22
CA ASP A 226 0.77 -18.63 7.24
C ASP A 226 -0.01 -18.51 8.56
N LEU A 227 -0.42 -17.29 8.91
CA LEU A 227 -1.25 -17.00 10.08
C LEU A 227 -2.76 -17.22 9.85
N GLY A 228 -3.17 -17.72 8.68
CA GLY A 228 -4.56 -18.01 8.37
C GLY A 228 -5.43 -16.77 8.12
N TYR A 229 -4.84 -15.64 7.72
CA TYR A 229 -5.58 -14.41 7.41
C TYR A 229 -6.05 -14.30 5.96
N SER A 230 -5.76 -15.28 5.09
CA SER A 230 -6.10 -15.21 3.66
C SER A 230 -7.57 -14.87 3.40
N GLU A 231 -8.51 -15.52 4.09
CA GLU A 231 -9.95 -15.26 3.95
C GLU A 231 -10.30 -13.82 4.35
N HIS A 232 -9.70 -13.30 5.44
CA HIS A 232 -9.94 -11.94 5.90
C HIS A 232 -9.40 -10.92 4.89
N VAL A 233 -8.21 -11.15 4.34
CA VAL A 233 -7.59 -10.28 3.34
C VAL A 233 -8.45 -10.26 2.07
N GLN A 234 -8.80 -11.42 1.53
CA GLN A 234 -9.65 -11.52 0.33
C GLN A 234 -11.03 -10.88 0.54
N ALA A 235 -11.67 -11.12 1.70
CA ALA A 235 -12.95 -10.50 2.02
C ALA A 235 -12.88 -8.96 2.03
N MET A 236 -11.82 -8.39 2.61
CA MET A 236 -11.61 -6.94 2.60
C MET A 236 -11.29 -6.40 1.21
N LEU A 237 -10.44 -7.09 0.43
CA LEU A 237 -10.14 -6.70 -0.96
C LEU A 237 -11.39 -6.70 -1.83
N ASN A 238 -12.32 -7.65 -1.62
CA ASN A 238 -13.62 -7.70 -2.29
C ASN A 238 -14.56 -6.56 -1.88
N CYS A 239 -14.38 -6.00 -0.68
CA CYS A 239 -15.05 -4.79 -0.22
C CYS A 239 -14.46 -3.49 -0.77
N ILE A 240 -13.42 -3.54 -1.62
CA ILE A 240 -12.85 -2.39 -2.33
C ILE A 240 -13.31 -2.41 -3.80
N ARG A 241 -13.42 -1.23 -4.41
CA ARG A 241 -13.78 -1.09 -5.84
C ARG A 241 -12.85 -1.92 -6.75
N PRO A 242 -13.37 -2.50 -7.85
CA PRO A 242 -12.61 -3.42 -8.70
C PRO A 242 -11.51 -2.74 -9.54
N ASP A 243 -11.60 -1.42 -9.77
CA ASP A 243 -10.62 -0.62 -10.50
C ASP A 243 -9.51 -0.03 -9.59
N ARG A 244 -9.41 -0.51 -8.34
CA ARG A 244 -8.34 -0.14 -7.40
C ARG A 244 -6.95 -0.48 -7.94
N GLN A 245 -5.94 0.08 -7.30
CA GLN A 245 -4.58 -0.44 -7.36
C GLN A 245 -4.35 -1.45 -6.23
N THR A 246 -3.67 -2.55 -6.50
CA THR A 246 -3.25 -3.53 -5.48
C THR A 246 -1.74 -3.69 -5.50
N GLN A 247 -1.10 -3.57 -4.34
CA GLN A 247 0.33 -3.85 -4.18
C GLN A 247 0.53 -4.92 -3.11
N MET A 248 1.36 -5.91 -3.38
CA MET A 248 1.68 -6.98 -2.43
C MET A 248 3.18 -7.10 -2.23
N PHE A 249 3.58 -7.27 -0.97
CA PHE A 249 4.96 -7.43 -0.55
C PHE A 249 5.07 -8.70 0.31
N ALA A 250 6.04 -9.55 0.01
CA ALA A 250 6.32 -10.78 0.72
C ALA A 250 7.84 -10.98 0.85
N GLN A 251 8.28 -11.88 1.72
CA GLN A 251 9.68 -12.34 1.68
C GLN A 251 9.82 -13.45 0.66
N ASP A 252 8.88 -14.40 0.65
CA ASP A 252 8.87 -15.53 -0.26
C ASP A 252 7.64 -15.57 -1.18
N TRP A 253 7.83 -16.11 -2.38
CA TRP A 253 6.76 -16.29 -3.36
C TRP A 253 6.27 -17.75 -3.38
N THR A 254 5.12 -18.00 -2.77
CA THR A 254 4.49 -19.32 -2.67
C THR A 254 3.27 -19.44 -3.59
N PRO A 255 2.82 -20.68 -3.93
CA PRO A 255 1.56 -20.86 -4.67
C PRO A 255 0.34 -20.24 -3.99
N ALA A 256 0.28 -20.25 -2.67
CA ALA A 256 -0.79 -19.57 -1.93
C ALA A 256 -0.71 -18.03 -2.08
N GLY A 257 0.49 -17.48 -2.20
CA GLY A 257 0.69 -16.07 -2.56
C GLY A 257 0.16 -15.74 -3.96
N GLN A 258 0.25 -16.68 -4.92
CA GLN A 258 -0.35 -16.54 -6.24
C GLN A 258 -1.87 -16.50 -6.16
N GLU A 259 -2.49 -17.41 -5.40
CA GLU A 259 -3.95 -17.45 -5.20
C GLU A 259 -4.48 -16.19 -4.51
N LEU A 260 -3.68 -15.52 -3.67
CA LEU A 260 -4.08 -14.24 -3.07
C LEU A 260 -4.13 -13.10 -4.11
N CYS A 261 -3.36 -13.21 -5.19
CA CYS A 261 -3.27 -12.22 -6.26
C CYS A 261 -4.34 -12.38 -7.36
N GLU A 262 -4.97 -13.56 -7.46
CA GLU A 262 -6.03 -13.89 -8.43
C GLU A 262 -7.42 -13.49 -7.90
#